data_AF-A0A0B7BLS8-F1
#
_entry.id   AF-A0A0B7BLS8-F1
#
_cell.length_a   1.000
_cell.length_b   1.000
_cell.length_c   1.000
_cell.angle_alpha   90.00
_cell.angle_beta   90.00
_cell.angle_gamma   90.00
#
_symmetry.space_group_name_H-M   'P 1'
#
loop_
_entity.id
_entity.type
_entity.pdbx_description
1 polymer ?
#
loop_
_entity_poly.entity_id
_entity_poly.type
_entity_poly.pdbx_seq_one_letter_code
_entity_poly.pdbx_strand_id
1 'polypeptide(L)'
;MTFEDFLDMISVFSDGAPKNVKVEYAFRVYDFDGDDLISDSDLKMVIDRLVGESKLTNDEMQQLIDNIMEEADLDDDKTLSFAEFEHVISKAPDFIKSFHITL
;
A
#
# COMPACT_ATOMS: atom_id res chain seq x y z
N MET A 1 19.40 9.73 -1.71
CA MET A 1 19.52 8.36 -2.24
C MET A 1 20.99 8.03 -2.43
N THR A 2 21.52 7.27 -1.48
CA THR A 2 22.82 6.60 -1.57
C THR A 2 22.63 5.19 -2.16
N PHE A 3 23.73 4.54 -2.55
CA PHE A 3 23.69 3.15 -2.98
C PHE A 3 23.29 2.19 -1.85
N GLU A 4 23.57 2.56 -0.59
CA GLU A 4 23.07 1.82 0.58
C GLU A 4 21.54 1.95 0.70
N ASP A 5 20.98 3.15 0.53
CA ASP A 5 19.51 3.34 0.49
C ASP A 5 18.86 2.49 -0.62
N PHE A 6 19.54 2.36 -1.76
CA PHE A 6 19.08 1.53 -2.88
C PHE A 6 19.18 0.03 -2.55
N LEU A 7 20.28 -0.42 -1.93
CA LEU A 7 20.43 -1.81 -1.52
C LEU A 7 19.43 -2.19 -0.42
N ASP A 8 19.15 -1.30 0.52
CA ASP A 8 18.12 -1.49 1.54
C ASP A 8 16.74 -1.63 0.87
N MET A 9 16.43 -0.74 -0.08
CA MET A 9 15.19 -0.80 -0.87
C MET A 9 15.06 -2.12 -1.65
N ILE A 10 16.12 -2.60 -2.29
CA ILE A 10 16.12 -3.85 -3.07
C ILE A 10 16.10 -5.08 -2.15
N SER A 11 16.68 -5.01 -0.95
CA SER A 11 16.74 -6.12 0.00
C SER A 11 15.35 -6.57 0.45
N VAL A 12 14.41 -5.62 0.56
CA VAL A 12 13.00 -5.84 0.90
C VAL A 12 12.29 -6.64 -0.18
N PHE A 13 12.65 -6.43 -1.45
CA PHE A 13 12.08 -7.17 -2.58
C PHE A 13 12.68 -8.57 -2.73
N SER A 14 13.69 -8.96 -1.93
CA SER A 14 14.24 -10.31 -1.97
C SER A 14 13.27 -11.36 -1.43
N ASP A 15 13.30 -12.58 -2.00
CA ASP A 15 12.50 -13.71 -1.51
C ASP A 15 12.79 -14.09 -0.05
N GLY A 16 13.98 -13.75 0.45
CA GLY A 16 14.41 -14.04 1.83
C GLY A 16 14.02 -12.97 2.86
N ALA A 17 13.47 -11.83 2.46
CA ALA A 17 13.10 -10.78 3.41
C ALA A 17 11.89 -11.21 4.26
N PRO A 18 11.94 -10.98 5.59
CA PRO A 18 10.87 -11.38 6.47
C PRO A 18 9.61 -10.56 6.19
N LYS A 19 8.44 -11.20 6.32
CA LYS A 19 7.15 -10.65 5.90
C LYS A 19 6.86 -9.27 6.53
N ASN A 20 7.23 -9.08 7.79
CA ASN A 20 7.05 -7.80 8.50
C ASN A 20 7.78 -6.64 7.82
N VAL A 21 9.01 -6.87 7.33
CA VAL A 21 9.79 -5.85 6.62
C VAL A 21 9.17 -5.53 5.26
N LYS A 22 8.63 -6.54 4.56
CA LYS A 22 7.89 -6.32 3.31
C LYS A 22 6.62 -5.49 3.53
N VAL A 23 5.90 -5.76 4.60
CA VAL A 23 4.66 -5.04 4.97
C VAL A 23 4.98 -3.60 5.38
N GLU A 24 6.03 -3.38 6.18
CA GLU A 24 6.48 -2.05 6.59
C GLU A 24 6.89 -1.18 5.39
N TYR A 25 7.66 -1.76 4.47
CA TYR A 25 8.00 -1.05 3.23
C TYR A 25 6.81 -0.85 2.30
N ALA A 26 5.90 -1.82 2.20
CA ALA A 26 4.67 -1.66 1.44
C ALA A 26 3.84 -0.50 2.00
N PHE A 27 3.71 -0.41 3.33
CA PHE A 27 3.03 0.69 4.00
C PHE A 27 3.66 2.04 3.65
N ARG A 28 4.98 2.16 3.78
CA ARG A 28 5.73 3.38 3.40
C ARG A 28 5.68 3.75 1.93
N VAL A 29 5.43 2.79 1.04
CA VAL A 29 5.26 3.08 -0.40
C VAL A 29 3.86 3.61 -0.69
N TYR A 30 2.89 3.27 0.16
CA TYR A 30 1.49 3.66 0.03
C TYR A 30 1.20 4.98 0.74
N ASP A 31 1.83 5.21 1.89
CA ASP A 31 1.85 6.49 2.60
C ASP A 31 2.69 7.52 1.80
N PHE A 32 2.01 8.49 1.16
CA PHE A 32 2.66 9.48 0.30
C PHE A 32 3.07 10.75 1.04
N ASP A 33 2.34 11.14 2.09
CA ASP A 33 2.61 12.35 2.85
C ASP A 33 3.53 12.11 4.06
N GLY A 34 3.75 10.85 4.42
CA GLY A 34 4.69 10.40 5.44
C GLY A 34 4.16 10.60 6.85
N ASP A 35 2.84 10.58 7.04
CA ASP A 35 2.20 10.77 8.35
C ASP A 35 2.01 9.46 9.15
N ASP A 36 2.55 8.35 8.63
CA ASP A 36 2.41 6.98 9.15
C ASP A 36 0.94 6.48 9.17
N LEU A 37 0.07 7.08 8.35
CA LEU A 37 -1.31 6.67 8.08
C LEU A 37 -1.53 6.57 6.56
N ILE A 38 -2.51 5.79 6.13
CA ILE A 38 -2.95 5.77 4.73
C ILE A 38 -4.33 6.41 4.66
N SER A 39 -4.41 7.61 4.10
CA SER A 39 -5.64 8.35 3.91
C SER A 39 -6.34 8.03 2.59
N ASP A 40 -7.54 8.58 2.38
CA ASP A 40 -8.24 8.50 1.08
C ASP A 40 -7.37 9.05 -0.07
N SER A 41 -6.58 10.07 0.23
CA SER A 41 -5.74 10.77 -0.74
C SER A 41 -4.53 9.93 -1.15
N ASP A 42 -3.96 9.18 -0.21
CA ASP A 42 -2.90 8.21 -0.46
C ASP A 42 -3.40 7.06 -1.34
N LEU A 43 -4.54 6.47 -0.98
CA LEU A 43 -5.17 5.40 -1.77
C LEU A 43 -5.50 5.86 -3.19
N LYS A 44 -6.02 7.08 -3.33
CA LYS A 44 -6.26 7.69 -4.64
C LYS A 44 -4.98 7.77 -5.47
N MET A 45 -3.90 8.27 -4.87
CA MET A 45 -2.61 8.43 -5.55
C MET A 45 -2.00 7.07 -5.94
N VAL A 46 -2.16 6.05 -5.09
CA VAL A 46 -1.76 4.67 -5.40
C VAL A 46 -2.57 4.12 -6.57
N ILE A 47 -3.91 4.22 -6.53
CA ILE A 47 -4.81 3.71 -7.57
C ILE A 47 -4.51 4.39 -8.91
N ASP A 48 -4.30 5.71 -8.92
CA ASP A 48 -3.90 6.48 -10.10
C ASP A 48 -2.57 5.98 -10.69
N ARG A 49 -1.60 5.61 -9.85
CA ARG A 49 -0.32 5.05 -10.31
C ARG A 49 -0.44 3.62 -10.82
N LEU A 50 -1.30 2.79 -10.22
CA LEU A 50 -1.50 1.39 -10.61
C LEU A 50 -2.32 1.25 -11.90
N VAL A 51 -3.40 2.02 -12.03
CA VAL A 51 -4.37 1.91 -13.13
C VAL A 51 -4.06 2.92 -14.25
N GLY A 52 -3.35 3.99 -13.93
CA GLY A 52 -3.02 5.12 -14.80
C GLY A 52 -4.10 6.20 -14.75
N GLU A 53 -3.69 7.48 -14.74
CA GLU A 53 -4.49 8.73 -14.54
C GLU A 53 -5.74 8.91 -15.45
N SER A 54 -6.10 7.95 -16.30
CA SER A 54 -7.11 8.12 -17.35
C SER A 54 -8.03 6.92 -17.56
N LYS A 55 -8.02 5.94 -16.66
CA LYS A 55 -8.82 4.71 -16.84
C LYS A 55 -10.02 4.58 -15.91
N LEU A 56 -10.05 5.27 -14.78
CA LEU A 56 -11.17 5.25 -13.85
C LEU A 56 -11.84 6.62 -13.83
N THR A 57 -13.17 6.64 -13.77
CA THR A 57 -13.91 7.86 -13.46
C THR A 57 -13.78 8.21 -11.99
N ASN A 58 -13.99 9.49 -11.63
CA ASN A 58 -13.95 9.93 -10.23
C ASN A 58 -14.91 9.13 -9.33
N ASP A 59 -16.08 8.73 -9.86
CA ASP A 59 -17.06 7.94 -9.13
C ASP A 59 -16.58 6.50 -8.89
N GLU A 60 -16.00 5.84 -9.90
CA GLU A 60 -15.44 4.49 -9.75
C GLU A 60 -14.24 4.47 -8.79
N MET A 61 -13.42 5.51 -8.85
CA MET A 61 -12.29 5.69 -7.93
C MET A 61 -12.77 5.87 -6.49
N GLN A 62 -13.76 6.74 -6.28
CA GLN A 62 -14.33 6.93 -4.94
C GLN A 62 -14.97 5.64 -4.43
N GLN A 63 -15.72 4.92 -5.26
CA GLN A 63 -16.29 3.63 -4.89
C GLN A 63 -15.23 2.58 -4.52
N LEU A 64 -14.10 2.55 -5.22
CA LEU A 64 -12.99 1.66 -4.86
C LEU A 64 -12.37 2.03 -3.52
N ILE A 65 -12.14 3.33 -3.28
CA ILE A 65 -11.62 3.81 -2.00
C ILE A 65 -12.60 3.48 -0.87
N ASP A 66 -13.89 3.77 -1.05
CA ASP A 66 -14.93 3.51 -0.05
C ASP A 66 -15.01 2.01 0.27
N ASN A 67 -14.99 1.13 -0.74
CA ASN A 67 -14.99 -0.33 -0.53
C ASN A 67 -13.72 -0.84 0.17
N ILE A 68 -12.56 -0.24 -0.13
CA ILE A 68 -11.31 -0.59 0.56
C ILE A 68 -11.40 -0.16 2.01
N MET A 69 -11.79 1.08 2.27
CA MET A 69 -11.93 1.62 3.63
C MET A 69 -12.96 0.80 4.43
N GLU A 70 -14.12 0.47 3.89
CA GLU A 70 -15.14 -0.33 4.61
C GLU A 70 -14.64 -1.72 5.04
N GLU A 71 -13.71 -2.32 4.30
CA GLU A 71 -13.11 -3.63 4.65
C GLU A 71 -11.86 -3.52 5.52
N ALA A 72 -11.18 -2.38 5.46
CA ALA A 72 -9.84 -2.18 5.99
C ALA A 72 -9.80 -1.36 7.28
N ASP A 73 -10.62 -0.31 7.34
CA ASP A 73 -10.79 0.60 8.47
C ASP A 73 -11.69 -0.07 9.51
N LEU A 74 -11.08 -0.53 10.61
CA LEU A 74 -11.77 -1.28 11.65
C LEU A 74 -12.31 -0.38 12.77
N ASP A 75 -11.77 0.84 12.89
CA ASP A 75 -12.15 1.80 13.90
C ASP A 75 -12.96 3.01 13.37
N ASP A 76 -13.21 3.05 12.06
CA ASP A 76 -13.98 4.06 11.32
C ASP A 76 -13.40 5.47 11.47
N ASP A 77 -12.07 5.57 11.58
CA ASP A 77 -11.33 6.83 11.68
C ASP A 77 -11.03 7.47 10.31
N LYS A 78 -11.38 6.78 9.22
CA LYS A 78 -11.17 7.14 7.81
C LYS A 78 -9.72 7.15 7.37
N THR A 79 -8.84 6.55 8.17
CA THR A 79 -7.45 6.35 7.87
C THR A 79 -7.09 4.89 8.11
N LEU A 80 -6.00 4.44 7.52
CA LEU A 80 -5.50 3.09 7.72
C LEU A 80 -4.21 3.15 8.50
N SER A 81 -4.29 2.71 9.75
CA SER A 81 -3.11 2.53 10.58
C SER A 81 -2.28 1.33 10.10
N PHE A 82 -1.00 1.30 10.49
CA PHE A 82 -0.14 0.15 10.19
C PHE A 82 -0.73 -1.20 10.62
N ALA A 83 -1.44 -1.23 11.75
CA ALA A 83 -2.05 -2.45 12.28
C ALA A 83 -3.21 -2.95 11.39
N GLU A 84 -4.03 -2.03 10.89
CA GLU A 84 -5.14 -2.33 9.98
C GLU A 84 -4.63 -2.74 8.61
N PHE A 85 -3.62 -2.03 8.10
CA PHE A 85 -2.96 -2.40 6.86
C PHE A 85 -2.34 -3.80 6.94
N GLU A 86 -1.65 -4.14 8.04
CA GLU A 86 -1.14 -5.49 8.28
C GLU A 86 -2.27 -6.51 8.30
N HIS A 87 -3.41 -6.18 8.91
CA HIS A 87 -4.59 -7.05 8.96
C HIS A 87 -5.15 -7.31 7.55
N VAL A 88 -5.34 -6.27 6.74
CA VAL A 88 -5.82 -6.36 5.36
C VAL A 88 -4.88 -7.22 4.52
N ILE A 89 -3.58 -6.97 4.61
CA ILE A 89 -2.55 -7.74 3.91
C ILE A 89 -2.55 -9.20 4.37
N SER A 90 -2.81 -9.46 5.65
CA SER A 90 -2.90 -10.83 6.17
C SER A 90 -4.10 -11.59 5.55
N LYS A 91 -5.19 -10.89 5.26
CA LYS A 91 -6.40 -11.43 4.62
C LYS A 91 -6.28 -11.52 3.09
N ALA A 92 -5.45 -10.68 2.47
CA ALA A 92 -5.20 -10.67 1.04
C ALA A 92 -3.76 -11.09 0.71
N PRO A 93 -3.39 -12.38 0.88
CA PRO A 93 -2.02 -12.85 0.63
C PRO A 93 -1.58 -12.68 -0.84
N ASP A 94 -2.52 -12.59 -1.78
CA ASP A 94 -2.22 -12.32 -3.19
C ASP A 94 -1.81 -10.86 -3.44
N PHE A 95 -2.18 -9.94 -2.56
CA PHE A 95 -1.73 -8.54 -2.62
C PHE A 95 -0.21 -8.46 -2.44
N ILE A 96 0.36 -9.16 -1.45
CA ILE A 96 1.82 -9.24 -1.25
C ILE A 96 2.53 -9.93 -2.42
N LYS A 97 1.90 -10.91 -3.07
CA LYS A 97 2.48 -11.50 -4.29
C LYS A 97 2.54 -10.50 -5.44
N SER A 98 1.68 -9.48 -5.46
CA SER A 98 1.76 -8.40 -6.45
C SER A 98 2.88 -7.40 -6.18
N PHE A 99 3.44 -7.37 -4.96
CA PHE A 99 4.67 -6.64 -4.63
C PHE A 99 5.95 -7.38 -5.02
N HIS A 100 5.86 -8.35 -5.93
CA HIS A 100 7.04 -8.93 -6.56
C HIS A 100 7.46 -8.09 -7.76
N ILE A 101 8.60 -7.41 -7.65
CA ILE A 101 9.34 -6.99 -8.83
C ILE A 101 10.02 -8.24 -9.38
N THR A 102 9.55 -8.74 -10.52
CA THR A 102 10.30 -9.76 -11.27
C THR A 102 11.38 -9.02 -12.05
N LEU A 103 12.62 -9.09 -11.57
CA LEU A 103 13.81 -8.63 -12.30
C LEU A 103 14.09 -9.56 -13.50
#